data_AF-K2D3P4-F1
#
_entry.id   AF-K2D3P4-F1
#
_cell.length_a   1.000
_cell.length_b   1.000
_cell.length_c   1.000
_cell.angle_alpha   90.00
_cell.angle_beta   90.00
_cell.angle_gamma   90.00
#
_symmetry.space_group_name_H-M   'P 1'
#
loop_
_entity.id
_entity.type
_entity.pdbx_description
1 polymer ?
#
loop_
_entity_poly.entity_id
_entity_poly.type
_entity_poly.pdbx_seq_one_letter_code
_entity_poly.pdbx_strand_id
1 'polypeptide(L)' 'HPFPRESVKRFFESAKTTLLLEGNHDAQLGQLIRQHTLMSPDHQFLKWDGRPFHPQEICDKVKSILAPQ' A
#
# COMPACT_ATOMS: atom_id res chain seq x y z
N HIS A 1 -17.63 -0.17 -8.11
CA HIS A 1 -17.93 -1.62 -8.02
C HIS A 1 -17.97 -2.20 -9.43
N PRO A 2 -17.46 -3.42 -9.66
CA PRO A 2 -16.94 -4.40 -8.70
C PRO A 2 -15.46 -4.18 -8.26
N PHE A 3 -15.03 -4.79 -7.14
CA PHE A 3 -13.61 -4.83 -6.75
C PHE A 3 -12.84 -5.84 -7.62
N PRO A 4 -11.69 -5.49 -8.22
CA PRO A 4 -10.96 -6.34 -9.17
C PRO A 4 -10.11 -7.42 -8.47
N ARG A 5 -10.77 -8.32 -7.72
CA ARG A 5 -10.14 -9.33 -6.85
C ARG A 5 -9.00 -10.09 -7.52
N GLU A 6 -9.24 -10.70 -8.67
CA GLU A 6 -8.28 -11.60 -9.31
C GLU A 6 -7.01 -10.86 -9.78
N SER A 7 -7.16 -9.63 -10.29
CA SER A 7 -6.01 -8.82 -10.69
C SER A 7 -5.19 -8.36 -9.50
N VAL A 8 -5.85 -8.01 -8.39
CA VAL A 8 -5.16 -7.63 -7.14
C VAL A 8 -4.43 -8.85 -6.55
N LYS A 9 -5.06 -10.04 -6.49
CA LYS A 9 -4.40 -11.25 -5.99
C LYS A 9 -3.13 -11.59 -6.78
N ARG A 10 -3.21 -11.58 -8.12
CA ARG A 10 -2.03 -11.81 -8.98
C ARG A 10 -0.92 -10.80 -8.76
N PHE A 11 -1.26 -9.54 -8.52
CA PHE A 11 -0.26 -8.51 -8.19
C PHE A 11 0.47 -8.85 -6.89
N PHE A 12 -0.28 -9.17 -5.82
CA PHE A 12 0.30 -9.53 -4.53
C PHE A 12 1.13 -10.81 -4.58
N GLU A 13 0.70 -11.83 -5.31
CA GLU A 13 1.42 -13.11 -5.45
C GLU A 13 2.75 -12.95 -6.22
N SER A 14 2.87 -11.96 -7.11
CA SER A 14 4.08 -11.71 -7.91
C SER A 14 5.00 -10.63 -7.34
N ALA A 15 4.52 -9.79 -6.43
CA ALA A 15 5.31 -8.74 -5.82
C ALA A 15 6.23 -9.31 -4.73
N LYS A 16 7.53 -8.95 -4.78
CA LYS A 16 8.49 -9.30 -3.73
C LYS A 16 8.26 -8.53 -2.42
N THR A 17 7.81 -7.30 -2.56
CA THR A 17 7.45 -6.41 -1.45
C THR A 17 6.41 -5.43 -1.94
N THR A 18 5.47 -5.08 -1.08
CA THR A 18 4.36 -4.19 -1.39
C THR A 18 4.31 -3.03 -0.42
N LEU A 19 4.11 -1.83 -0.95
CA LEU A 19 3.91 -0.61 -0.17
C LEU A 19 2.56 -0.01 -0.57
N LEU A 20 1.68 0.12 0.42
CA LEU A 20 0.39 0.81 0.26
C LEU A 20 0.53 2.26 0.69
N LEU A 21 0.20 3.18 -0.23
CA LEU A 21 0.15 4.62 0.03
C LEU A 21 -1.31 5.06 0.12
N GLU A 22 -1.72 5.65 1.24
CA GLU A 22 -3.09 6.11 1.42
C GLU A 22 -3.18 7.46 2.14
N GLY A 23 -4.04 8.33 1.62
CA GLY A 23 -4.37 9.64 2.19
C GLY A 23 -5.43 9.56 3.28
N ASN A 24 -5.38 8.55 4.16
CA ASN A 24 -6.30 8.40 5.27
C ASN A 24 -5.62 7.72 6.47
N HIS A 25 -6.26 7.82 7.64
CA HIS A 25 -5.73 7.28 8.90
C HIS A 25 -5.93 5.76 9.02
N ASP A 26 -7.06 5.23 8.55
CA ASP A 26 -7.50 3.87 8.87
C ASP A 26 -7.07 2.80 7.84
N ALA A 27 -6.31 3.18 6.81
CA ALA A 27 -5.92 2.33 5.68
C ALA A 27 -7.13 1.65 5.00
N GLN A 28 -8.15 2.43 4.67
CA GLN A 28 -9.43 1.91 4.18
C GLN A 28 -9.30 1.07 2.90
N LEU A 29 -8.40 1.42 1.97
CA LEU A 29 -8.15 0.59 0.79
C LEU A 29 -7.40 -0.71 1.18
N GLY A 30 -6.47 -0.66 2.12
CA GLY A 30 -5.85 -1.85 2.72
C GLY A 30 -6.88 -2.80 3.33
N GLN A 31 -7.88 -2.27 4.04
CA GLN A 31 -8.99 -3.06 4.57
C GLN A 31 -9.82 -3.69 3.46
N LEU A 32 -10.16 -2.94 2.40
CA LEU A 32 -10.90 -3.47 1.24
C LEU A 32 -10.12 -4.57 0.51
N ILE A 33 -8.81 -4.38 0.30
CA ILE A 33 -7.93 -5.41 -0.26
C ILE A 33 -8.04 -6.67 0.60
N ARG A 34 -7.83 -6.56 1.92
CA ARG A 34 -7.86 -7.70 2.83
C ARG A 34 -9.23 -8.39 2.86
N GLN A 35 -10.33 -7.64 2.89
CA GLN A 35 -11.68 -8.18 2.85
C GLN A 35 -11.93 -8.99 1.56
N HIS A 36 -11.47 -8.49 0.42
CA HIS A 36 -11.72 -9.12 -0.87
C HIS A 36 -10.68 -10.15 -1.30
N THR A 37 -9.47 -10.17 -0.75
CA THR A 37 -8.39 -11.05 -1.22
C THR A 37 -7.77 -11.91 -0.13
N LEU A 38 -8.01 -11.59 1.14
CA LEU A 38 -7.31 -12.10 2.32
C LEU A 38 -5.80 -11.81 2.34
N MET A 39 -5.32 -10.92 1.46
CA MET A 39 -3.92 -10.47 1.42
C MET A 39 -3.78 -9.10 2.09
N SER A 40 -2.56 -8.73 2.48
CA SER A 40 -2.26 -7.44 3.09
C SER A 40 -0.94 -6.91 2.56
N PRO A 41 -0.80 -5.58 2.36
CA PRO A 41 0.49 -4.97 2.04
C PRO A 41 1.53 -5.23 3.12
N ASP A 42 2.78 -5.45 2.71
CA ASP A 42 3.91 -5.63 3.63
C ASP A 42 4.20 -4.35 4.41
N HIS A 43 4.04 -3.21 3.75
CA HIS A 43 4.26 -1.88 4.31
C HIS A 43 3.11 -0.94 3.99
N GLN A 44 2.93 0.05 4.86
CA GLN A 44 1.96 1.13 4.68
C GLN A 44 2.64 2.48 4.88
N PHE A 45 2.22 3.46 4.08
CA PHE A 45 2.55 4.86 4.25
C PHE A 45 1.25 5.67 4.20
N LEU A 46 0.75 5.99 5.39
CA LEU A 46 -0.52 6.67 5.61
C LEU A 46 -0.26 8.16 5.87
N LYS A 47 -1.10 9.03 5.31
CA LYS A 47 -1.03 10.48 5.50
C LYS A 47 -2.44 11.04 5.66
N TRP A 48 -2.65 11.87 6.69
CA TRP A 48 -3.96 12.43 7.01
C TRP A 48 -3.87 13.89 7.52
N ASP A 49 -2.77 14.58 7.19
CA ASP A 49 -2.48 15.96 7.59
C ASP A 49 -3.09 17.02 6.63
N GLY A 50 -3.91 16.59 5.67
CA GLY A 50 -4.52 17.44 4.65
C GLY A 50 -3.58 17.83 3.52
N ARG A 51 -2.32 17.39 3.52
CA ARG A 51 -1.34 17.65 2.45
C ARG A 51 -1.21 16.43 1.52
N PRO A 52 -0.96 16.64 0.22
CA PRO A 52 -0.65 15.54 -0.67
C PRO A 52 0.68 14.88 -0.31
N PHE A 53 0.89 13.64 -0.77
CA PHE A 53 2.23 13.05 -0.78
C PHE A 53 3.13 13.83 -1.75
N HIS A 54 4.29 14.27 -1.26
CA HIS A 54 5.36 14.75 -2.11
C HIS A 54 6.15 13.56 -2.67
N PRO A 55 6.60 13.61 -3.94
CA PRO A 55 7.38 12.53 -4.54
C PRO A 55 8.60 12.13 -3.71
N GLN A 56 9.26 13.11 -3.08
CA GLN A 56 10.42 12.87 -2.23
C GLN A 56 10.08 12.01 -1.00
N GLU A 57 8.95 12.26 -0.34
CA GLU A 57 8.49 11.46 0.81
C GLU A 57 8.30 9.99 0.40
N ILE A 58 7.76 9.75 -0.79
CA ILE A 58 7.56 8.41 -1.33
C ILE A 58 8.91 7.74 -1.61
N CYS A 59 9.83 8.44 -2.26
CA CYS A 59 11.17 7.94 -2.55
C CYS A 59 11.92 7.57 -1.26
N ASP A 60 11.86 8.42 -0.24
CA ASP A 60 12.54 8.19 1.03
C ASP A 60 11.92 7.01 1.78
N LYS A 61 10.59 6.88 1.75
CA LYS A 61 9.91 5.70 2.31
C LYS A 61 10.32 4.41 1.60
N VAL A 62 10.37 4.40 0.27
CA VAL A 62 10.80 3.23 -0.50
C VAL A 62 12.25 2.88 -0.19
N LYS A 63 13.16 3.85 -0.13
CA LYS A 63 14.56 3.62 0.26
C LYS A 63 14.67 3.03 1.67
N SER A 64 13.87 3.51 2.62
CA SER A 64 13.88 2.99 3.99
C SER A 64 13.44 1.52 4.07
N ILE A 65 12.54 1.08 3.19
CA ILE A 65 12.06 -0.30 3.12
C ILE A 65 13.11 -1.22 2.48
N LEU A 66 13.83 -0.71 1.48
CA LEU A 66 14.82 -1.47 0.72
C LEU A 66 16.24 -1.42 1.32
N ALA A 67 16.45 -0.63 2.37
CA ALA A 67 17.76 -0.52 3.02
C ALA A 67 18.19 -1.89 3.56
N PRO A 68 19.47 -2.29 3.39
CA PRO A 68 20.00 -3.48 4.03
C PRO A 68 19.86 -3.37 5.55
N GLN A 69 19.50 -4.47 6.21
CA GLN A 69 19.57 -4.60 7.67
C GLN A 69 21.04 -4.65 8.12
#